data_AF-A0A4Q3VKT5-F1
#
_entry.id   AF-A0A4Q3VKT5-F1
#
_cell.length_a   1.000
_cell.length_b   1.000
_cell.length_c   1.000
_cell.angle_alpha   90.00
_cell.angle_beta   90.00
_cell.angle_gamma   90.00
#
_symmetry.space_group_name_H-M   'P 1'
#
loop_
_entity.id
_entity.type
_entity.pdbx_description
1 polymer ?
#
loop_
_entity_poly.entity_id
_entity_poly.type
_entity_poly.pdbx_seq_one_letter_code
_entity_poly.pdbx_strand_id
1 'polypeptide(L)'
;VLQRMVQDLDVPVELRFLPTSREGDGLAMSSRNRYLEPEDRARAAAFPAAVLAAAEAIQGGRPVAGALHDAEKSLARHGLETDYLVYVDLAEMAPLDAYTPESAVVGVVRASGVRLLDNRVLGPGFLHNPGGF
;
A
#
# COMPACT_ATOMS: atom_id res chain seq x y z
N VAL A 1 2.94 -3.62 13.88
CA VAL A 1 3.98 -4.33 14.68
C VAL A 1 4.86 -3.37 15.47
N LEU A 2 5.68 -2.50 14.85
CA LEU A 2 6.63 -1.65 15.60
C LEU A 2 5.96 -0.72 16.62
N GLN A 3 4.82 -0.10 16.31
CA GLN A 3 4.06 0.72 17.26
C GLN A 3 3.69 -0.07 18.52
N ARG A 4 3.05 -1.22 18.31
CA ARG A 4 2.64 -2.13 19.39
C ARG A 4 3.84 -2.63 20.18
N MET A 5 4.95 -2.95 19.53
CA MET A 5 6.19 -3.35 20.22
C MET A 5 6.75 -2.23 21.11
N VAL A 6 6.79 -0.98 20.61
CA VAL A 6 7.27 0.17 21.40
C VAL A 6 6.38 0.43 22.60
N GLN A 7 5.05 0.35 22.40
CA GLN A 7 4.05 0.54 23.45
C GLN A 7 4.07 -0.59 24.49
N ASP A 8 4.01 -1.85 24.05
CA ASP A 8 3.87 -3.01 24.94
C ASP A 8 5.14 -3.29 25.76
N LEU A 9 6.31 -2.82 25.30
CA LEU A 9 7.60 -3.03 25.95
C LEU A 9 8.18 -1.76 26.60
N ASP A 10 7.39 -0.68 26.67
CA ASP A 10 7.81 0.62 27.23
C ASP A 10 9.16 1.11 26.67
N VAL A 11 9.39 0.92 25.37
CA VAL A 11 10.65 1.33 24.72
C VAL A 11 10.65 2.86 24.62
N PRO A 12 11.62 3.60 25.21
CA PRO A 12 11.60 5.06 25.28
C PRO A 12 12.07 5.69 23.96
N VAL A 13 11.35 5.44 22.87
CA VAL A 13 11.62 5.95 21.53
C VAL A 13 10.37 6.56 20.90
N GLU A 14 10.55 7.61 20.11
CA GLU A 14 9.49 8.22 19.32
C GLU A 14 9.47 7.59 17.92
N LEU A 15 8.31 7.08 17.48
CA LEU A 15 8.12 6.59 16.11
C LEU A 15 7.66 7.73 15.20
N ARG A 16 8.38 7.93 14.09
CA ARG A 16 8.00 8.89 13.05
C ARG A 16 7.66 8.18 11.75
N PHE A 17 6.43 8.38 11.28
CA PHE A 17 5.94 7.83 10.02
C PHE A 17 6.19 8.84 8.91
N LEU A 18 6.79 8.39 7.81
CA LEU A 18 7.11 9.20 6.66
C LEU A 18 6.42 8.64 5.41
N PRO A 19 6.09 9.50 4.42
CA PRO A 19 5.57 9.03 3.14
C PRO A 19 6.52 8.06 2.46
N THR A 20 5.96 7.07 1.75
CA THR A 20 6.74 6.17 0.88
C THR A 20 7.46 6.99 -0.18
N SER A 21 8.79 6.85 -0.25
CA SER A 21 9.58 7.42 -1.33
C SER A 21 9.25 6.73 -2.65
N ARG A 22 9.03 7.52 -3.70
CA ARG A 22 8.63 7.02 -5.02
C ARG A 22 9.65 7.43 -6.07
N GLU A 23 9.79 6.59 -7.08
CA GLU A 23 10.58 6.88 -8.27
C GLU A 23 9.83 7.82 -9.22
N GLY A 24 10.47 8.24 -10.32
CA GLY A 24 9.90 9.22 -11.25
C GLY A 24 8.60 8.76 -11.94
N ASP A 25 8.37 7.45 -12.00
CA ASP A 25 7.16 6.81 -12.55
C ASP A 25 6.11 6.47 -11.47
N GLY A 26 6.39 6.80 -10.19
CA GLY A 26 5.50 6.54 -9.07
C GLY A 26 5.72 5.20 -8.37
N LEU A 27 6.56 4.30 -8.90
CA LEU A 27 6.90 3.03 -8.26
C LEU A 27 7.50 3.28 -6.87
N ALA A 28 7.06 2.52 -5.86
CA ALA A 28 7.66 2.59 -4.53
C ALA A 28 9.15 2.22 -4.62
N MET A 29 10.01 3.10 -4.09
CA MET A 29 11.45 2.85 -4.06
C MET A 29 11.74 1.64 -3.18
N SER A 30 12.43 0.65 -3.76
CA SER A 30 12.78 -0.58 -3.06
C SER A 30 14.08 -1.13 -3.61
N SER A 31 14.92 -1.68 -2.73
CA SER A 31 16.11 -2.41 -3.16
C SER A 31 15.77 -3.58 -4.09
N ARG A 32 14.53 -4.09 -4.05
CA ARG A 32 14.04 -5.16 -4.93
C ARG A 32 13.90 -4.72 -6.39
N ASN A 33 13.73 -3.43 -6.65
CA ASN A 33 13.56 -2.90 -8.00
C ASN A 33 14.79 -3.16 -8.87
N ARG A 34 15.97 -3.35 -8.26
CA ARG A 34 17.22 -3.71 -8.95
C ARG A 34 17.19 -5.09 -9.61
N TYR A 35 16.25 -5.96 -9.21
CA TYR A 35 16.11 -7.32 -9.74
C TYR A 35 15.09 -7.38 -10.87
N LEU A 36 14.44 -6.26 -11.20
CA LEU A 36 13.53 -6.17 -12.32
C LEU A 36 14.32 -5.91 -13.59
N GLU A 37 14.01 -6.67 -14.64
CA GLU A 37 14.42 -6.30 -15.98
C GLU A 37 13.71 -5.01 -16.41
N PRO A 38 14.27 -4.22 -17.34
CA PRO A 38 13.70 -2.93 -17.74
C PRO A 38 12.23 -2.99 -18.17
N GLU A 39 11.82 -4.06 -18.86
CA GLU A 39 10.42 -4.25 -19.29
C GLU A 39 9.49 -4.55 -18.11
N ASP A 40 9.90 -5.42 -17.19
CA ASP A 40 9.13 -5.75 -15.99
C ASP A 40 8.97 -4.55 -15.08
N ARG A 41 10.01 -3.72 -15.02
CA ARG A 41 10.01 -2.46 -14.29
C ARG A 41 9.03 -1.45 -14.85
N ALA A 42 8.97 -1.30 -16.18
CA ALA A 42 7.96 -0.45 -16.82
C ALA A 42 6.53 -0.92 -16.52
N ARG A 43 6.30 -2.25 -16.49
CA ARG A 43 4.99 -2.81 -16.11
C ARG A 43 4.69 -2.63 -14.62
N ALA A 44 5.70 -2.74 -13.76
CA ALA A 44 5.56 -2.59 -12.31
C ALA A 44 5.02 -1.21 -11.88
N ALA A 45 5.25 -0.16 -12.68
CA ALA A 45 4.68 1.16 -12.44
C ALA A 45 3.14 1.19 -12.45
N ALA A 46 2.48 0.17 -13.01
CA ALA A 46 1.02 0.01 -12.92
C ALA A 46 0.55 -0.29 -11.48
N PHE A 47 1.41 -0.80 -10.62
CA PHE A 47 1.03 -1.23 -9.27
C PHE A 47 0.61 -0.07 -8.35
N PRO A 48 1.42 0.99 -8.17
CA PRO A 48 0.99 2.18 -7.44
C PRO A 48 -0.34 2.76 -7.94
N ALA A 49 -0.53 2.79 -9.27
CA ALA A 49 -1.76 3.30 -9.88
C ALA A 49 -2.98 2.44 -9.53
N ALA A 50 -2.84 1.11 -9.54
CA ALA A 50 -3.91 0.19 -9.17
C ALA A 50 -4.28 0.31 -7.67
N VAL A 51 -3.29 0.42 -6.78
CA VAL A 51 -3.51 0.63 -5.33
C VAL A 51 -4.22 1.97 -5.09
N LEU A 52 -3.77 3.04 -5.76
CA LEU A 52 -4.39 4.36 -5.67
C LEU A 52 -5.85 4.33 -6.14
N ALA A 53 -6.11 3.74 -7.31
CA ALA A 53 -7.45 3.65 -7.88
C ALA A 53 -8.41 2.87 -6.97
N ALA A 54 -7.95 1.77 -6.37
CA ALA A 54 -8.74 1.02 -5.39
C ALA A 54 -9.06 1.89 -4.17
N ALA A 55 -8.07 2.59 -3.63
CA ALA A 55 -8.23 3.43 -2.45
C ALA A 55 -9.22 4.59 -2.70
N GLU A 56 -9.09 5.27 -3.83
CA GLU A 56 -9.99 6.35 -4.24
C GLU A 56 -11.43 5.85 -4.50
N ALA A 57 -11.58 4.68 -5.12
CA ALA A 57 -12.89 4.08 -5.35
C ALA A 57 -13.59 3.72 -4.03
N ILE A 58 -12.86 3.13 -3.07
CA ILE A 58 -13.39 2.79 -1.74
C ILE A 58 -13.79 4.07 -0.99
N GLN A 59 -12.93 5.09 -0.99
CA GLN A 59 -13.24 6.39 -0.38
C GLN A 59 -14.45 7.06 -1.04
N GLY A 60 -14.65 6.84 -2.35
CA GLY A 60 -15.82 7.29 -3.12
C GLY A 60 -17.09 6.48 -2.88
N GLY A 61 -17.09 5.51 -1.95
CA GLY A 61 -18.26 4.72 -1.57
C GLY A 61 -18.48 3.46 -2.41
N ARG A 62 -17.52 3.08 -3.26
CA ARG A 62 -17.60 1.82 -3.99
C ARG A 62 -17.42 0.64 -3.03
N PRO A 63 -18.17 -0.48 -3.21
CA PRO A 63 -17.94 -1.68 -2.42
C PRO A 63 -16.49 -2.16 -2.51
N VAL A 64 -15.87 -2.46 -1.36
CA VAL A 64 -14.45 -2.81 -1.25
C VAL A 64 -14.08 -3.95 -2.19
N ALA A 65 -14.83 -5.05 -2.15
CA ALA A 65 -14.58 -6.21 -3.01
C ALA A 65 -14.56 -5.85 -4.51
N GLY A 66 -15.45 -4.97 -4.96
CA GLY A 66 -15.50 -4.52 -6.35
C GLY A 66 -14.32 -3.62 -6.74
N ALA A 67 -13.89 -2.74 -5.83
CA ALA A 67 -12.73 -1.88 -6.04
C ALA A 67 -11.41 -2.68 -6.11
N LEU A 68 -11.23 -3.64 -5.19
CA LEU A 68 -10.04 -4.51 -5.18
C LEU A 68 -10.00 -5.40 -6.43
N HIS A 69 -11.13 -6.00 -6.82
CA HIS A 69 -11.22 -6.84 -8.02
C HIS A 69 -10.85 -6.10 -9.31
N ASP A 70 -11.29 -4.85 -9.46
CA ASP A 70 -10.96 -4.05 -10.64
C ASP A 70 -9.46 -3.66 -10.66
N ALA A 71 -8.86 -3.42 -9.49
CA ALA A 71 -7.42 -3.19 -9.37
C ALA A 71 -6.62 -4.46 -9.70
N GLU A 72 -7.01 -5.63 -9.20
CA GLU A 72 -6.39 -6.93 -9.53
C GLU A 72 -6.48 -7.23 -11.03
N LYS A 73 -7.62 -6.96 -11.67
CA LYS A 73 -7.76 -7.06 -13.12
C LYS A 73 -6.82 -6.11 -13.87
N SER A 74 -6.67 -4.89 -13.39
CA SER A 74 -5.75 -3.91 -13.97
C SER A 74 -4.32 -4.43 -13.89
N LEU A 75 -3.90 -4.93 -12.72
CA LEU A 75 -2.58 -5.54 -12.51
C LEU A 75 -2.33 -6.72 -13.46
N ALA A 76 -3.30 -7.63 -13.60
CA ALA A 76 -3.19 -8.78 -14.48
C ALA A 76 -3.01 -8.38 -15.96
N ARG A 77 -3.65 -7.29 -16.42
CA ARG A 77 -3.46 -6.76 -17.79
C ARG A 77 -2.04 -6.26 -18.05
N HIS A 78 -1.33 -5.86 -17.00
CA HIS A 78 0.09 -5.49 -17.06
C HIS A 78 1.03 -6.68 -16.81
N GLY A 79 0.52 -7.91 -16.75
CA GLY A 79 1.32 -9.11 -16.50
C GLY A 79 1.89 -9.17 -15.07
N LEU A 80 1.23 -8.51 -14.12
CA LEU A 80 1.57 -8.59 -12.70
C LEU A 80 0.66 -9.61 -12.01
N GLU A 81 1.27 -10.57 -11.33
CA GLU A 81 0.54 -11.57 -10.55
C GLU A 81 0.27 -11.01 -9.15
N THR A 82 -0.96 -11.02 -8.68
CA THR A 82 -1.29 -10.51 -7.34
C THR A 82 -1.16 -11.63 -6.30
N ASP A 83 -0.32 -11.44 -5.28
CA ASP A 83 -0.29 -12.33 -4.11
C ASP A 83 -1.49 -12.06 -3.22
N TYR A 84 -1.70 -10.78 -2.93
CA TYR A 84 -2.86 -10.27 -2.22
C TYR A 84 -2.99 -8.77 -2.50
N LEU A 85 -4.23 -8.30 -2.51
CA LEU A 85 -4.57 -6.89 -2.45
C LEU A 85 -5.74 -6.76 -1.47
N VAL A 86 -5.49 -6.14 -0.33
CA VAL A 86 -6.44 -6.11 0.79
C VAL A 86 -6.65 -4.68 1.27
N TYR A 87 -7.87 -4.40 1.73
CA TYR A 87 -8.20 -3.17 2.43
C TYR A 87 -8.29 -3.45 3.92
N VAL A 88 -7.54 -2.70 4.73
CA VAL A 88 -7.32 -3.02 6.14
C VAL A 88 -7.48 -1.80 7.04
N ASP A 89 -7.83 -2.06 8.30
CA ASP A 89 -7.69 -1.12 9.41
C ASP A 89 -6.21 -0.86 9.74
N LEU A 90 -5.81 0.38 10.00
CA LEU A 90 -4.40 0.71 10.25
C LEU A 90 -3.88 0.27 11.62
N ALA A 91 -4.74 0.14 12.62
CA ALA A 91 -4.35 -0.23 13.97
C ALA A 91 -4.19 -1.75 14.09
N GLU A 92 -5.20 -2.48 13.64
CA GLU A 92 -5.28 -3.94 13.79
C GLU A 92 -4.76 -4.71 12.56
N MET A 93 -4.63 -4.05 11.40
CA MET A 93 -4.31 -4.70 10.12
C MET A 93 -5.33 -5.79 9.74
N ALA A 94 -6.54 -5.69 10.26
CA ALA A 94 -7.65 -6.58 9.95
C ALA A 94 -8.36 -6.13 8.66
N PRO A 95 -8.86 -7.07 7.82
CA PRO A 95 -9.63 -6.71 6.64
C PRO A 95 -10.88 -5.90 6.95
N LEU A 96 -11.22 -4.96 6.07
CA LEU A 96 -12.40 -4.12 6.13
C LEU A 96 -13.28 -4.32 4.89
N ASP A 97 -14.60 -4.33 5.08
CA ASP A 97 -15.59 -4.45 3.99
C ASP A 97 -16.26 -3.12 3.62
N ALA A 98 -16.06 -2.09 4.44
CA ALA A 98 -16.63 -0.75 4.27
C ALA A 98 -15.60 0.31 4.62
N TYR A 99 -15.73 1.49 4.00
CA TYR A 99 -14.81 2.60 4.21
C TYR A 99 -14.79 3.10 5.66
N THR A 100 -13.59 3.25 6.20
CA THR A 100 -13.33 3.95 7.47
C THR A 100 -12.21 4.99 7.30
N PRO A 101 -12.29 6.15 7.99
CA PRO A 101 -11.13 7.01 8.17
C PRO A 101 -10.12 6.26 9.06
N GLU A 102 -8.85 6.13 8.65
CA GLU A 102 -7.79 5.28 9.30
C GLU A 102 -7.68 3.85 8.77
N SER A 103 -7.63 3.76 7.45
CA SER A 103 -7.52 2.49 6.74
C SER A 103 -6.43 2.56 5.67
N ALA A 104 -6.10 1.43 5.06
CA ALA A 104 -5.18 1.39 3.93
C ALA A 104 -5.53 0.28 2.95
N VAL A 105 -5.24 0.52 1.67
CA VAL A 105 -5.08 -0.57 0.71
C VAL A 105 -3.62 -1.02 0.75
N VAL A 106 -3.39 -2.31 0.94
CA VAL A 106 -2.05 -2.91 1.01
C VAL A 106 -1.98 -4.04 0.00
N GLY A 107 -0.90 -4.10 -0.78
CA GLY A 107 -0.74 -5.11 -1.81
C GLY A 107 0.65 -5.71 -1.88
N VAL A 108 0.68 -6.94 -2.39
CA VAL A 108 1.88 -7.56 -2.95
C VAL A 108 1.57 -8.08 -4.34
N VAL A 109 2.45 -7.75 -5.28
CA VAL A 109 2.42 -8.30 -6.65
C VAL A 109 3.76 -8.93 -7.00
N ARG A 110 3.78 -9.79 -8.02
CA ARG A 110 5.00 -10.31 -8.65
C ARG A 110 5.13 -9.80 -10.08
N ALA A 111 6.31 -9.32 -10.40
CA ALA A 111 6.77 -9.07 -11.76
C ALA A 111 7.92 -10.05 -12.04
N SER A 112 7.68 -11.05 -12.89
CA SER A 112 8.68 -12.08 -13.23
C SER A 112 9.34 -12.73 -12.00
N GLY A 113 8.55 -13.05 -10.98
CA GLY A 113 9.02 -13.65 -9.73
C GLY A 113 9.54 -12.68 -8.66
N VAL A 114 9.79 -11.40 -9.01
CA VAL A 114 10.17 -10.37 -8.03
C VAL A 114 8.93 -9.87 -7.30
N ARG A 115 8.88 -10.06 -5.98
CA ARG A 115 7.77 -9.57 -5.13
C ARG A 115 7.93 -8.08 -4.83
N LEU A 116 6.94 -7.29 -5.21
CA LEU A 116 6.85 -5.85 -4.97
C LEU A 116 5.73 -5.56 -3.97
N LEU A 117 5.97 -4.61 -3.07
CA LEU A 117 5.05 -4.20 -2.01
C LEU A 117 4.71 -2.73 -2.20
N ASP A 118 3.45 -2.38 -2.06
CA ASP A 118 3.01 -0.98 -1.99
C ASP A 118 1.74 -0.90 -1.14
N ASN A 119 1.45 0.30 -0.65
CA ASN A 119 0.25 0.60 0.11
C ASN A 119 -0.21 2.04 -0.13
N ARG A 120 -1.48 2.28 0.15
CA ARG A 120 -2.07 3.62 0.17
C ARG A 120 -2.93 3.78 1.41
N VAL A 121 -2.50 4.68 2.29
CA VAL A 121 -3.23 5.06 3.49
C VAL A 121 -4.37 6.02 3.15
N LEU A 122 -5.54 5.78 3.74
CA LEU A 122 -6.77 6.57 3.68
C LEU A 122 -7.08 7.11 5.09
N GLY A 123 -6.81 8.41 5.29
CA GLY A 123 -7.13 9.10 6.55
C GLY A 123 -6.16 10.24 6.87
N PRO A 124 -6.61 11.24 7.66
CA PRO A 124 -5.81 12.42 7.98
C PRO A 124 -4.66 12.15 8.98
N GLY A 125 -4.69 11.03 9.73
CA GLY A 125 -3.84 10.82 10.90
C GLY A 125 -2.47 10.17 10.66
N PHE A 126 -2.26 9.40 9.59
CA PHE A 126 -1.04 8.58 9.50
C PHE A 126 0.19 9.34 8.98
N LEU A 127 -0.02 10.46 8.26
CA LEU A 127 1.05 11.32 7.74
C LEU A 127 1.22 12.61 8.56
N HIS A 128 0.38 12.83 9.56
CA HIS A 128 0.45 13.99 10.45
C HIS A 128 0.90 13.53 11.84
N ASN A 129 2.22 13.40 12.01
CA ASN A 129 2.80 13.65 13.33
C ASN A 129 3.27 15.12 13.31
N PRO A 130 2.44 16.09 13.73
CA PRO A 130 2.97 17.39 14.05
C PRO A 130 3.79 17.16 15.32
N GLY A 131 5.11 17.08 15.18
CA GLY A 131 6.00 17.14 16.33
C GLY A 131 5.62 18.37 17.15
N GLY A 132 4.83 18.13 18.21
CA GLY A 132 4.65 19.07 19.29
C GLY A 132 5.96 19.09 20.05
N PHE A 133 6.54 20.28 20.12
CA PHE A 133 7.67 20.62 20.96
C PHE A 133 7.45 20.21 22.42
#